data_AF-A0AA41VS33-F1
#
_entry.id   AF-A0AA41VS33-F1
#
_cell.length_a   1.000
_cell.length_b   1.000
_cell.length_c   1.000
_cell.angle_alpha   90.00
_cell.angle_beta   90.00
_cell.angle_gamma   90.00
#
_symmetry.space_group_name_H-M   'P 1'
#
loop_
_entity.id
_entity.type
_entity.pdbx_description
1 polymer ?
#
loop_
_entity_poly.entity_id
_entity_poly.type
_entity_poly.pdbx_seq_one_letter_code
_entity_poly.pdbx_strand_id
1 'polypeptide(L)'
;MIPTRAYWLSLVLDDWGTTDEEIEEFVEINQFDLFSIEVCGSDKGYGVLLRDEEKNPIIAISKSDCVSRFYHELKGVSVGLKLALKYNFFHFEFDCISQNVAGYVMQTWAWKNRCSCPPRHDLKNPGKMKYYCVECSKWRLYQVGEKDNVDKILPLIDEIMYDALKIDTQEYPGFSLSCTTSSKAKAVCHLANMELDQELRIDDINNHDELAEILYKDVYEHGTEEELILKYNLEIEEEELKQSRYA
;
A
#
# COMPACT_ATOMS: atom_id res chain seq x y z
N MET A 1 17.67 -20.80 7.65
CA MET A 1 18.87 -19.94 7.57
C MET A 1 18.41 -18.62 6.99
N ILE A 2 18.74 -17.49 7.62
CA ILE A 2 18.32 -16.17 7.13
C ILE A 2 19.37 -15.72 6.10
N PRO A 3 18.97 -15.42 4.84
CA PRO A 3 19.90 -15.00 3.80
C PRO A 3 20.51 -13.64 4.11
N THR A 4 21.75 -13.36 3.67
CA THR A 4 22.26 -11.98 3.75
C THR A 4 21.37 -11.03 2.96
N ARG A 5 21.24 -9.76 3.36
CA ARG A 5 20.45 -8.73 2.65
C ARG A 5 20.73 -8.70 1.14
N ALA A 6 22.00 -8.74 0.76
CA ALA A 6 22.41 -8.73 -0.65
C ALA A 6 21.93 -9.99 -1.41
N TYR A 7 22.02 -11.16 -0.77
CA TYR A 7 21.54 -12.41 -1.36
C TYR A 7 20.01 -12.47 -1.44
N TRP A 8 19.31 -11.97 -0.41
CA TRP A 8 17.86 -11.83 -0.45
C TRP A 8 17.43 -10.92 -1.61
N LEU A 9 18.00 -9.71 -1.73
CA LEU A 9 17.66 -8.81 -2.83
C LEU A 9 17.96 -9.40 -4.21
N SER A 10 19.02 -10.20 -4.37
CA SER A 10 19.25 -10.89 -5.64
C SER A 10 18.18 -11.93 -5.96
N LEU A 11 17.63 -12.62 -4.96
CA LEU A 11 16.51 -13.55 -5.18
C LEU A 11 15.24 -12.79 -5.58
N VAL A 12 14.92 -11.70 -4.87
CA VAL A 12 13.75 -10.88 -5.22
C VAL A 12 13.90 -10.29 -6.63
N LEU A 13 15.11 -9.88 -7.03
CA LEU A 13 15.41 -9.38 -8.37
C LEU A 13 15.21 -10.47 -9.44
N ASP A 14 15.66 -11.69 -9.16
CA ASP A 14 15.50 -12.82 -10.09
C ASP A 14 14.02 -13.18 -10.30
N ASP A 15 13.18 -13.03 -9.27
CA ASP A 15 11.74 -13.31 -9.34
C ASP A 15 10.95 -12.19 -10.03
N TRP A 16 11.19 -10.93 -9.66
CA TRP A 16 10.36 -9.78 -10.07
C TRP A 16 10.93 -8.95 -11.22
N GLY A 17 12.23 -9.07 -11.50
CA GLY A 17 12.91 -8.27 -12.52
C GLY A 17 13.01 -6.78 -12.17
N THR A 18 13.25 -5.96 -13.20
CA THR A 18 13.46 -4.52 -13.08
C THR A 18 12.53 -3.70 -13.97
N THR A 19 11.92 -4.33 -14.97
CA THR A 19 11.10 -3.68 -16.00
C THR A 19 9.60 -3.86 -15.73
N ASP A 20 8.78 -3.06 -16.41
CA ASP A 20 7.33 -3.22 -16.34
C ASP A 20 6.90 -4.54 -16.98
N GLU A 21 7.53 -4.91 -18.09
CA GLU A 21 7.21 -6.13 -18.83
C GLU A 21 7.47 -7.41 -18.01
N GLU A 22 8.58 -7.46 -17.26
CA GLU A 22 8.91 -8.60 -16.39
C GLU A 22 7.88 -8.77 -15.26
N ILE A 23 7.46 -7.66 -14.65
CA ILE A 23 6.44 -7.69 -13.60
C ILE A 23 5.09 -8.11 -14.19
N GLU A 24 4.68 -7.55 -15.33
CA GLU A 24 3.44 -7.92 -16.00
C GLU A 24 3.42 -9.43 -16.33
N GLU A 25 4.53 -9.99 -16.85
CA GLU A 25 4.66 -11.42 -17.14
C GLU A 25 4.55 -12.28 -15.87
N PHE A 26 5.21 -11.87 -14.77
CA PHE A 26 5.11 -12.59 -13.50
C PHE A 26 3.67 -12.61 -12.96
N VAL A 27 2.97 -11.49 -13.05
CA VAL A 27 1.59 -11.36 -12.54
C VAL A 27 0.60 -12.14 -13.38
N GLU A 28 0.77 -12.20 -14.70
CA GLU A 28 -0.06 -13.05 -15.56
C GLU A 28 0.05 -14.54 -15.18
N ILE A 29 1.25 -14.99 -14.79
CA ILE A 29 1.48 -16.37 -14.33
C ILE A 29 0.90 -16.59 -12.92
N ASN A 30 0.98 -15.58 -12.06
CA ASN A 30 0.62 -15.63 -10.65
C ASN A 30 -0.64 -14.81 -10.30
N GLN A 31 -1.64 -14.84 -11.17
CA GLN A 31 -2.84 -13.98 -11.09
C GLN A 31 -3.69 -14.12 -9.81
N PHE A 32 -3.44 -15.15 -8.99
CA PHE A 32 -4.17 -15.43 -7.75
C PHE A 32 -3.37 -15.11 -6.50
N ASP A 33 -2.11 -14.73 -6.63
CA ASP A 33 -1.26 -14.41 -5.49
C ASP A 33 -1.77 -13.17 -4.76
N LEU A 34 -1.57 -13.14 -3.45
CA LEU A 34 -1.96 -12.02 -2.63
C LEU A 34 -0.87 -10.96 -2.63
N PHE A 35 -1.18 -9.77 -3.13
CA PHE A 35 -0.30 -8.62 -3.06
C PHE A 35 -0.61 -7.75 -1.85
N SER A 36 0.32 -6.87 -1.48
CA SER A 36 0.04 -5.82 -0.51
C SER A 36 0.51 -4.46 -0.99
N ILE A 37 -0.33 -3.45 -0.77
CA ILE A 37 -0.04 -2.06 -1.05
C ILE A 37 -0.08 -1.30 0.27
N GLU A 38 1.05 -0.73 0.65
CA GLU A 38 1.20 0.08 1.84
C GLU A 38 1.36 1.55 1.46
N VAL A 39 0.73 2.46 2.21
CA VAL A 39 0.78 3.90 1.95
C VAL A 39 1.06 4.69 3.23
N CYS A 40 1.92 5.69 3.11
CA CYS A 40 2.17 6.69 4.16
C CYS A 40 2.17 8.11 3.59
N GLY A 41 1.48 9.02 4.28
CA GLY A 41 1.70 10.46 4.12
C GLY A 41 2.55 11.04 5.25
N SER A 42 3.43 11.98 4.91
CA SER A 42 4.22 12.81 5.82
C SER A 42 4.01 14.30 5.51
N ASP A 43 4.66 15.19 6.25
CA ASP A 43 4.67 16.62 5.92
C ASP A 43 5.54 16.95 4.70
N LYS A 44 6.40 16.02 4.28
CA LYS A 44 7.32 16.17 3.14
C LYS A 44 6.73 15.63 1.83
N GLY A 45 5.82 14.67 1.92
CA GLY A 45 5.34 13.93 0.76
C GLY A 45 4.64 12.64 1.11
N TYR A 46 4.62 11.69 0.16
CA TYR A 46 4.03 10.38 0.35
C TYR A 46 4.95 9.25 -0.11
N GLY A 47 4.76 8.09 0.52
CA GLY A 47 5.35 6.82 0.17
C GLY A 47 4.28 5.84 -0.25
N VAL A 48 4.57 5.03 -1.27
CA VAL A 48 3.78 3.85 -1.66
C VAL A 48 4.72 2.67 -1.79
N LEU A 49 4.34 1.51 -1.27
CA LEU A 49 5.12 0.30 -1.37
C LEU A 49 4.21 -0.85 -1.81
N LEU A 50 4.54 -1.45 -2.94
CA LEU A 50 3.92 -2.67 -3.46
C LEU A 50 4.80 -3.86 -3.10
N ARG A 51 4.20 -4.89 -2.51
CA ARG A 51 4.87 -6.13 -2.10
C ARG A 51 4.10 -7.36 -2.57
N ASP A 52 4.82 -8.46 -2.68
CA ASP A 52 4.25 -9.80 -2.88
C ASP A 52 3.70 -10.41 -1.57
N GLU A 53 3.26 -11.67 -1.64
CA GLU A 53 2.71 -12.42 -0.51
C GLU A 53 3.75 -12.67 0.59
N GLU A 54 5.01 -12.83 0.21
CA GLU A 54 6.16 -13.00 1.12
C GLU A 54 6.67 -11.67 1.70
N LYS A 55 5.99 -10.56 1.39
CA LYS A 55 6.34 -9.19 1.78
C LYS A 55 7.65 -8.70 1.17
N ASN A 56 8.14 -9.31 0.08
CA ASN A 56 9.25 -8.78 -0.69
C ASN A 56 8.83 -7.51 -1.46
N PRO A 57 9.71 -6.51 -1.59
CA PRO A 57 9.39 -5.29 -2.32
C PRO A 57 9.40 -5.53 -3.84
N ILE A 58 8.36 -5.07 -4.51
CA ILE A 58 8.27 -5.08 -5.98
C ILE A 58 8.52 -3.66 -6.52
N ILE A 59 7.77 -2.69 -5.99
CA ILE A 59 7.86 -1.28 -6.36
C ILE A 59 7.77 -0.41 -5.12
N ALA A 60 8.67 0.55 -5.00
CA ALA A 60 8.58 1.62 -4.02
C ALA A 60 8.42 2.97 -4.73
N ILE A 61 7.60 3.87 -4.19
CA ILE A 61 7.45 5.23 -4.70
C ILE A 61 7.66 6.18 -3.54
N SER A 62 8.49 7.19 -3.78
CA SER A 62 8.63 8.37 -2.93
C SER A 62 8.35 9.58 -3.79
N LYS A 63 7.48 10.47 -3.31
CA LYS A 63 7.20 11.76 -3.96
C LYS A 63 7.08 12.85 -2.91
N SER A 64 7.76 13.97 -3.15
CA SER A 64 7.62 15.19 -2.35
C SER A 64 6.49 16.08 -2.88
N ASP A 65 5.74 16.68 -1.96
CA ASP A 65 4.69 17.66 -2.25
C ASP A 65 4.45 18.52 -0.99
N CYS A 66 3.81 19.67 -1.12
CA CYS A 66 3.66 20.67 -0.06
C CYS A 66 2.18 21.04 0.17
N VAL A 67 1.35 20.07 0.56
CA VAL A 67 -0.07 20.30 0.85
C VAL A 67 -0.41 20.03 2.31
N SER A 68 -0.58 18.76 2.69
CA SER A 68 -0.82 18.32 4.05
C SER A 68 -0.57 16.83 4.14
N ARG A 69 -0.28 16.34 5.35
CA ARG A 69 -0.11 14.91 5.60
C ARG A 69 -1.33 14.07 5.15
N PHE A 70 -2.54 14.56 5.42
CA PHE A 70 -3.78 13.88 5.03
C PHE A 70 -3.91 13.81 3.49
N TYR A 71 -3.63 14.92 2.81
CA TYR A 71 -3.64 14.95 1.35
C TYR A 71 -2.57 14.02 0.76
N HIS A 72 -1.35 14.03 1.28
CA HIS A 72 -0.27 13.17 0.82
C HIS A 72 -0.62 11.69 0.97
N GLU A 73 -1.22 11.29 2.09
CA GLU A 73 -1.62 9.90 2.25
C GLU A 73 -2.75 9.51 1.29
N LEU A 74 -3.75 10.38 1.08
CA LEU A 74 -4.75 10.18 0.01
C LEU A 74 -4.10 10.08 -1.37
N LYS A 75 -3.03 10.84 -1.62
CA LYS A 75 -2.33 10.81 -2.89
C LYS A 75 -1.63 9.47 -3.08
N GLY A 76 -1.00 8.96 -2.03
CA GLY A 76 -0.46 7.61 -1.99
C GLY A 76 -1.52 6.55 -2.25
N VAL A 77 -2.73 6.67 -1.68
CA VAL A 77 -3.85 5.74 -1.95
C VAL A 77 -4.23 5.77 -3.43
N SER A 78 -4.35 6.97 -4.04
CA SER A 78 -4.62 7.07 -5.48
C SER A 78 -3.53 6.45 -6.33
N VAL A 79 -2.26 6.61 -5.96
CA VAL A 79 -1.12 6.02 -6.68
C VAL A 79 -1.10 4.50 -6.52
N GLY A 80 -1.36 3.98 -5.32
CA GLY A 80 -1.48 2.54 -5.07
C GLY A 80 -2.57 1.89 -5.94
N LEU A 81 -3.76 2.50 -6.04
CA LEU A 81 -4.80 2.02 -6.95
C LEU A 81 -4.36 2.02 -8.43
N LYS A 82 -3.60 3.03 -8.84
CA LYS A 82 -3.09 3.12 -10.21
C LYS A 82 -2.04 2.04 -10.50
N LEU A 83 -1.19 1.69 -9.51
CA LEU A 83 -0.30 0.54 -9.62
C LEU A 83 -1.09 -0.76 -9.74
N ALA A 84 -2.11 -0.95 -8.88
CA ALA A 84 -2.97 -2.13 -8.94
C ALA A 84 -3.61 -2.29 -10.33
N LEU A 85 -4.15 -1.20 -10.88
CA LEU A 85 -4.73 -1.20 -12.23
C LEU A 85 -3.70 -1.36 -13.34
N LYS A 86 -2.48 -0.84 -13.18
CA LYS A 86 -1.40 -0.93 -14.18
C LYS A 86 -1.00 -2.39 -14.40
N TYR A 87 -0.76 -3.12 -13.31
CA TYR A 87 -0.28 -4.50 -13.34
C TYR A 87 -1.39 -5.54 -13.18
N ASN A 88 -2.66 -5.14 -13.23
CA ASN A 88 -3.80 -6.06 -13.05
C ASN A 88 -3.80 -6.83 -11.72
N PHE A 89 -3.35 -6.19 -10.62
CA PHE A 89 -3.49 -6.75 -9.27
C PHE A 89 -4.93 -6.59 -8.79
N PHE A 90 -5.67 -7.71 -8.75
CA PHE A 90 -7.05 -7.73 -8.24
C PHE A 90 -7.18 -8.40 -6.87
N HIS A 91 -6.16 -9.15 -6.44
CA HIS A 91 -6.08 -9.73 -5.10
C HIS A 91 -5.00 -9.02 -4.29
N PHE A 92 -5.39 -8.03 -3.49
CA PHE A 92 -4.44 -7.29 -2.67
C PHE A 92 -5.01 -6.82 -1.33
N GLU A 93 -4.12 -6.76 -0.33
CA GLU A 93 -4.33 -5.99 0.89
C GLU A 93 -3.96 -4.53 0.63
N PHE A 94 -4.79 -3.58 1.09
CA PHE A 94 -4.49 -2.17 0.97
C PHE A 94 -4.50 -1.50 2.33
N ASP A 95 -3.32 -1.07 2.77
CA ASP A 95 -3.11 -0.44 4.06
C ASP A 95 -2.60 0.99 3.92
N CYS A 96 -3.14 1.86 4.76
CA CYS A 96 -2.56 3.17 5.05
C CYS A 96 -2.36 3.32 6.56
N ILE A 97 -1.57 4.32 6.97
CA ILE A 97 -1.21 4.48 8.39
C ILE A 97 -2.21 5.38 9.13
N SER A 98 -2.94 6.25 8.43
CA SER A 98 -3.90 7.16 9.05
C SER A 98 -5.29 6.56 9.11
N GLN A 99 -5.74 6.30 10.33
CA GLN A 99 -7.13 5.94 10.59
C GLN A 99 -8.13 6.99 10.07
N ASN A 100 -7.73 8.26 10.05
CA ASN A 100 -8.57 9.33 9.49
C ASN A 100 -8.73 9.20 7.98
N VAL A 101 -7.66 8.81 7.26
CA VAL A 101 -7.67 8.64 5.81
C VAL A 101 -8.44 7.38 5.44
N ALA A 102 -8.10 6.22 6.03
CA ALA A 102 -8.85 4.98 5.87
C ALA A 102 -10.34 5.19 6.16
N GLY A 103 -10.65 5.81 7.31
CA GLY A 103 -12.02 6.09 7.73
C GLY A 103 -12.75 7.03 6.78
N TYR A 104 -12.08 8.05 6.23
CA TYR A 104 -12.69 8.99 5.28
C TYR A 104 -12.96 8.33 3.93
N VAL A 105 -11.99 7.58 3.38
CA VAL A 105 -12.12 6.86 2.10
C VAL A 105 -13.22 5.81 2.21
N MET A 106 -13.18 4.95 3.22
CA MET A 106 -14.13 3.84 3.35
C MET A 106 -15.55 4.33 3.64
N GLN A 107 -15.71 5.42 4.39
CA GLN A 107 -17.04 6.01 4.58
C GLN A 107 -17.53 6.70 3.31
N THR A 108 -16.67 7.36 2.54
CA THR A 108 -17.05 7.87 1.22
C THR A 108 -17.49 6.73 0.30
N TRP A 109 -16.72 5.64 0.26
CA TRP A 109 -17.02 4.44 -0.52
C TRP A 109 -18.38 3.82 -0.18
N ALA A 110 -18.72 3.73 1.12
CA ALA A 110 -19.97 3.17 1.59
C ALA A 110 -21.20 4.06 1.28
N TRP A 111 -21.00 5.38 1.24
CA TRP A 111 -22.06 6.37 1.01
C TRP A 111 -22.19 6.84 -0.43
N LYS A 112 -21.26 6.48 -1.30
CA LYS A 112 -21.15 6.99 -2.68
C LYS A 112 -22.43 6.86 -3.50
N ASN A 113 -23.22 5.80 -3.29
CA ASN A 113 -24.47 5.54 -4.02
C ASN A 113 -25.74 5.78 -3.18
N ARG A 114 -25.61 6.39 -1.98
CA ARG A 114 -26.72 6.54 -1.03
C ARG A 114 -27.37 7.93 -1.04
N CYS A 115 -26.73 8.93 -1.64
CA CYS A 115 -27.30 10.27 -1.73
C CYS A 115 -28.08 10.46 -3.03
N SER A 116 -29.01 11.41 -3.03
CA SER A 116 -29.82 11.78 -4.22
C SER A 116 -29.13 12.77 -5.16
N CYS A 117 -27.81 12.91 -5.10
CA CYS A 117 -27.07 13.80 -6.01
C CYS A 117 -27.21 13.30 -7.45
N PRO A 118 -27.42 14.21 -8.43
CA PRO A 118 -27.53 13.81 -9.82
C PRO A 118 -26.21 13.22 -10.33
N PRO A 119 -26.24 12.28 -11.28
CA PRO A 119 -25.04 11.82 -11.98
C PRO A 119 -24.29 13.01 -12.59
N ARG A 120 -22.95 12.98 -12.51
CA ARG A 120 -22.08 14.04 -13.07
C ARG A 120 -21.35 13.53 -14.31
N HIS A 121 -21.00 14.41 -15.24
CA HIS A 121 -20.10 14.06 -16.34
C HIS A 121 -18.70 13.77 -15.80
N ASP A 122 -18.04 12.77 -16.37
CA ASP A 122 -16.60 12.59 -16.19
C ASP A 122 -15.86 13.70 -16.94
N LEU A 123 -15.15 14.57 -16.21
CA LEU A 123 -14.40 15.68 -16.79
C LEU A 123 -13.31 15.22 -17.76
N LYS A 124 -12.76 14.02 -17.56
CA LYS A 124 -11.75 13.43 -18.45
C LYS A 124 -12.38 12.70 -19.64
N ASN A 125 -13.65 12.28 -19.52
CA ASN A 125 -14.39 11.56 -20.55
C ASN A 125 -15.83 12.09 -20.65
N PRO A 126 -16.10 13.20 -21.37
CA PRO A 126 -17.40 13.88 -21.34
C PRO A 126 -18.61 13.00 -21.73
N GLY A 127 -18.38 11.93 -22.49
CA GLY A 127 -19.39 10.93 -22.86
C GLY A 127 -19.70 9.87 -21.78
N LYS A 128 -19.02 9.87 -20.63
CA LYS A 128 -19.26 8.97 -19.50
C LYS A 128 -19.87 9.71 -18.32
N MET A 129 -20.85 9.08 -17.68
CA MET A 129 -21.50 9.58 -16.47
C MET A 129 -20.95 8.85 -15.24
N LYS A 130 -20.68 9.60 -14.16
CA LYS A 130 -20.36 9.07 -12.84
C LYS A 130 -21.63 9.06 -12.00
N TYR A 131 -22.06 7.85 -11.63
CA TYR A 131 -23.29 7.60 -10.86
C TYR A 131 -23.07 7.54 -9.34
N TYR A 132 -21.83 7.69 -8.89
CA TYR A 132 -21.46 7.76 -7.48
C TYR A 132 -21.21 9.22 -7.07
N CYS A 133 -21.35 9.58 -5.80
CA CYS A 133 -21.15 10.94 -5.27
C CYS A 133 -20.00 11.01 -4.27
N VAL A 134 -19.18 12.05 -4.42
CA VAL A 134 -18.12 12.41 -3.45
C VAL A 134 -18.39 13.73 -2.74
N GLU A 135 -19.24 14.60 -3.30
CA GLU A 135 -19.59 15.90 -2.70
C GLU A 135 -20.18 15.75 -1.30
N CYS A 136 -21.00 14.71 -1.07
CA CYS A 136 -21.57 14.43 0.23
C CYS A 136 -20.54 14.00 1.28
N SER A 137 -19.27 13.72 0.93
CA SER A 137 -18.21 13.46 1.92
C SER A 137 -17.46 14.74 2.32
N LYS A 138 -17.64 15.85 1.59
CA LYS A 138 -16.94 17.13 1.83
C LYS A 138 -17.05 17.63 3.27
N TRP A 139 -18.21 17.48 3.90
CA TRP A 139 -18.43 17.93 5.28
C TRP A 139 -17.48 17.27 6.30
N ARG A 140 -16.95 16.07 5.99
CA ARG A 140 -16.00 15.35 6.86
C ARG A 140 -14.61 15.95 6.81
N LEU A 141 -14.24 16.61 5.70
CA LEU A 141 -12.96 17.32 5.60
C LEU A 141 -12.86 18.43 6.64
N TYR A 142 -13.98 19.07 7.00
CA TYR A 142 -14.03 20.04 8.09
C TYR A 142 -13.76 19.41 9.46
N GLN A 143 -14.14 18.14 9.67
CA GLN A 143 -13.93 17.44 10.94
C GLN A 143 -12.48 17.00 11.13
N VAL A 144 -11.78 16.67 10.04
CA VAL A 144 -10.38 16.24 10.06
C VAL A 144 -9.39 17.39 9.87
N GLY A 145 -9.87 18.65 9.86
CA GLY A 145 -9.02 19.84 9.77
C GLY A 145 -8.58 20.22 8.35
N GLU A 146 -9.14 19.59 7.32
CA GLU A 146 -8.73 19.72 5.91
C GLU A 146 -9.66 20.65 5.10
N LYS A 147 -10.38 21.56 5.78
CA LYS A 147 -11.32 22.50 5.15
C LYS A 147 -10.66 23.40 4.09
N ASP A 148 -9.37 23.69 4.26
CA ASP A 148 -8.61 24.62 3.41
C ASP A 148 -7.99 23.90 2.20
N ASN A 149 -8.04 22.56 2.15
CA ASN A 149 -7.50 21.72 1.08
C ASN A 149 -8.61 20.99 0.28
N VAL A 150 -9.87 21.37 0.47
CA VAL A 150 -11.04 20.69 -0.11
C VAL A 150 -10.99 20.63 -1.65
N ASP A 151 -10.55 21.71 -2.27
CA ASP A 151 -10.39 21.85 -3.72
C ASP A 151 -9.35 20.88 -4.30
N LYS A 152 -8.34 20.50 -3.52
CA LYS A 152 -7.34 19.49 -3.89
C LYS A 152 -7.79 18.07 -3.54
N ILE A 153 -8.44 17.89 -2.40
CA ILE A 153 -8.83 16.58 -1.88
C ILE A 153 -10.04 15.98 -2.61
N LEU A 154 -11.07 16.77 -2.91
CA LEU A 154 -12.28 16.24 -3.55
C LEU A 154 -12.02 15.61 -4.93
N PRO A 155 -11.26 16.24 -5.84
CA PRO A 155 -10.89 15.60 -7.10
C PRO A 155 -10.10 14.31 -6.89
N LEU A 156 -9.21 14.29 -5.89
CA LEU A 156 -8.42 13.10 -5.56
C LEU A 156 -9.29 11.94 -5.06
N ILE A 157 -10.28 12.24 -4.23
CA ILE A 157 -11.28 11.25 -3.81
C ILE A 157 -12.13 10.78 -4.99
N ASP A 158 -12.52 11.68 -5.89
CA ASP A 158 -13.23 11.31 -7.11
C ASP A 158 -12.42 10.33 -7.99
N GLU A 159 -11.09 10.51 -8.07
CA GLU A 159 -10.17 9.58 -8.72
C GLU A 159 -10.10 8.23 -7.99
N ILE A 160 -9.91 8.23 -6.66
CA ILE A 160 -9.85 7.00 -5.85
C ILE A 160 -11.12 6.17 -6.04
N MET A 161 -12.30 6.80 -5.96
CA MET A 161 -13.58 6.09 -6.14
C MET A 161 -13.73 5.54 -7.56
N TYR A 162 -13.24 6.26 -8.57
CA TYR A 162 -13.28 5.82 -9.96
C TYR A 162 -12.42 4.59 -10.19
N ASP A 163 -11.18 4.61 -9.69
CA ASP A 163 -10.23 3.52 -9.87
C ASP A 163 -10.62 2.30 -9.02
N ALA A 164 -11.09 2.51 -7.78
CA ALA A 164 -11.66 1.47 -6.94
C ALA A 164 -12.87 0.76 -7.59
N LEU A 165 -13.72 1.49 -8.30
CA LEU A 165 -14.86 0.89 -9.03
C LEU A 165 -14.41 -0.05 -10.15
N LYS A 166 -13.28 0.22 -10.82
CA LYS A 166 -12.77 -0.68 -11.86
C LYS A 166 -12.30 -2.02 -11.29
N ILE A 167 -11.72 -1.98 -10.09
CA ILE A 167 -11.27 -3.16 -9.35
C ILE A 167 -12.49 -3.95 -8.84
N ASP A 168 -13.46 -3.25 -8.23
CA ASP A 168 -14.68 -3.82 -7.64
C ASP A 168 -15.60 -4.52 -8.67
N THR A 169 -15.50 -4.17 -9.96
CA THR A 169 -16.30 -4.79 -11.03
C THR A 169 -15.79 -6.15 -11.52
N GLN A 170 -14.64 -6.65 -11.03
CA GLN A 170 -13.98 -7.85 -11.57
C GLN A 170 -14.16 -9.12 -10.73
N GLU A 171 -15.39 -9.47 -10.31
CA GLU A 171 -15.75 -10.75 -9.65
C GLU A 171 -15.13 -11.05 -8.26
N TYR A 172 -14.14 -10.27 -7.79
CA TYR A 172 -13.49 -10.41 -6.48
C TYR A 172 -13.99 -9.38 -5.44
N PRO A 173 -13.94 -9.69 -4.14
CA PRO A 173 -14.63 -8.91 -3.12
C PRO A 173 -14.01 -7.52 -2.93
N GLY A 174 -14.81 -6.48 -3.19
CA GLY A 174 -14.90 -5.23 -2.44
C GLY A 174 -13.59 -4.48 -2.19
N PHE A 175 -13.36 -3.38 -2.91
CA PHE A 175 -12.32 -2.41 -2.53
C PHE A 175 -12.41 -2.09 -1.02
N SER A 176 -11.33 -2.35 -0.30
CA SER A 176 -11.18 -2.08 1.13
C SER A 176 -9.84 -1.44 1.40
N LEU A 177 -9.85 -0.34 2.15
CA LEU A 177 -8.67 0.34 2.66
C LEU A 177 -8.65 0.21 4.18
N SER A 178 -7.64 -0.48 4.68
CA SER A 178 -7.41 -0.74 6.09
C SER A 178 -6.42 0.26 6.69
N CYS A 179 -6.40 0.31 8.03
CA CYS A 179 -5.44 1.09 8.78
C CYS A 179 -4.43 0.15 9.44
N THR A 180 -3.16 0.31 9.13
CA THR A 180 -2.06 -0.39 9.80
C THR A 180 -1.39 0.51 10.84
N THR A 181 -0.58 -0.08 11.72
CA THR A 181 0.17 0.66 12.74
C THR A 181 1.51 1.13 12.20
N SER A 182 1.94 2.35 12.57
CA SER A 182 3.23 2.90 12.11
C SER A 182 4.45 2.04 12.44
N SER A 183 4.38 1.21 13.49
CA SER A 183 5.44 0.25 13.84
C SER A 183 5.65 -0.83 12.79
N LYS A 184 4.62 -1.14 11.99
CA LYS A 184 4.64 -2.14 10.91
C LYS A 184 4.85 -1.54 9.51
N ALA A 185 4.89 -0.22 9.42
CA ALA A 185 4.92 0.51 8.14
C ALA A 185 6.18 1.41 8.04
N LYS A 186 7.30 0.92 8.59
CA LYS A 186 8.56 1.67 8.67
C LYS A 186 9.10 2.00 7.29
N ALA A 187 9.12 1.04 6.36
CA ALA A 187 9.62 1.25 5.01
C ALA A 187 8.84 2.34 4.27
N VAL A 188 7.51 2.26 4.27
CA VAL A 188 6.67 3.25 3.59
C VAL A 188 6.70 4.63 4.28
N CYS A 189 6.87 4.69 5.60
CA CYS A 189 7.13 5.95 6.30
C CYS A 189 8.48 6.56 5.91
N HIS A 190 9.52 5.72 5.79
CA HIS A 190 10.83 6.17 5.34
C HIS A 190 10.70 6.77 3.93
N LEU A 191 10.08 6.06 3.00
CA LEU A 191 9.78 6.55 1.63
C LEU A 191 9.08 7.92 1.64
N ALA A 192 8.05 8.10 2.46
CA ALA A 192 7.33 9.38 2.55
C ALA A 192 8.20 10.55 3.04
N ASN A 193 9.37 10.29 3.63
CA ASN A 193 10.29 11.28 4.18
C ASN A 193 11.60 11.45 3.39
N MET A 194 11.85 10.61 2.38
CA MET A 194 13.09 10.63 1.57
C MET A 194 13.18 11.86 0.64
N GLU A 195 12.06 12.54 0.38
CA GLU A 195 11.98 13.68 -0.56
C GLU A 195 12.52 13.36 -1.97
N LEU A 196 12.53 12.07 -2.32
CA LEU A 196 12.78 11.62 -3.67
C LEU A 196 11.51 11.85 -4.48
N ASP A 197 11.66 12.17 -5.76
CA ASP A 197 10.54 12.29 -6.70
C ASP A 197 10.61 11.15 -7.72
N GLN A 198 10.63 9.91 -7.21
CA GLN A 198 10.95 8.74 -8.04
C GLN A 198 10.17 7.48 -7.65
N GLU A 199 9.99 6.65 -8.67
CA GLU A 199 9.66 5.24 -8.55
C GLU A 199 10.97 4.44 -8.48
N LEU A 200 11.02 3.47 -7.58
CA LEU A 200 12.17 2.68 -7.20
C LEU A 200 11.91 1.23 -7.56
N ARG A 201 12.78 0.64 -8.37
CA ARG A 201 12.84 -0.80 -8.64
C ARG A 201 13.84 -1.48 -7.72
N ILE A 202 13.92 -2.81 -7.76
CA ILE A 202 14.76 -3.58 -6.83
C ILE A 202 16.23 -3.15 -6.87
N ASP A 203 16.77 -2.87 -8.06
CA ASP A 203 18.13 -2.33 -8.21
C ASP A 203 18.28 -0.96 -7.55
N ASP A 204 17.30 -0.07 -7.71
CA ASP A 204 17.33 1.23 -7.06
C ASP A 204 17.21 1.09 -5.54
N ILE A 205 16.33 0.20 -5.05
CA ILE A 205 16.16 -0.11 -3.63
C ILE A 205 17.49 -0.61 -3.04
N ASN A 206 18.20 -1.49 -3.75
CA ASN A 206 19.50 -2.00 -3.32
C ASN A 206 20.55 -0.88 -3.19
N ASN A 207 20.43 0.19 -3.99
CA ASN A 207 21.28 1.38 -3.89
C ASN A 207 20.88 2.33 -2.74
N HIS A 208 19.74 2.11 -2.09
CA HIS A 208 19.29 2.87 -0.90
C HIS A 208 19.48 2.04 0.36
N ASP A 209 20.70 2.08 0.92
CA ASP A 209 21.11 1.26 2.07
C ASP A 209 20.13 1.25 3.24
N GLU A 210 19.58 2.40 3.63
CA GLU A 210 18.65 2.50 4.75
C GLU A 210 17.29 1.87 4.43
N LEU A 211 16.76 2.12 3.22
CA LEU A 211 15.50 1.52 2.77
C LEU A 211 15.62 -0.01 2.64
N ALA A 212 16.68 -0.49 1.99
CA ALA A 212 16.97 -1.91 1.86
C ALA A 212 17.08 -2.61 3.22
N GLU A 213 17.73 -1.96 4.19
CA GLU A 213 17.85 -2.46 5.55
C GLU A 213 16.51 -2.55 6.28
N ILE A 214 15.64 -1.54 6.14
CA ILE A 214 14.31 -1.56 6.73
C ILE A 214 13.47 -2.68 6.12
N LEU A 215 13.44 -2.79 4.79
CA LEU A 215 12.67 -3.80 4.09
C LEU A 215 13.11 -5.22 4.45
N TYR A 216 14.42 -5.46 4.51
CA TYR A 216 14.98 -6.75 4.92
C TYR A 216 14.56 -7.13 6.36
N LYS A 217 14.57 -6.15 7.28
CA LYS A 217 14.10 -6.37 8.66
C LYS A 217 12.59 -6.58 8.77
N ASP A 218 11.81 -5.97 7.89
CA ASP A 218 10.36 -6.15 7.83
C ASP A 218 10.01 -7.60 7.42
N VAL A 219 10.76 -8.20 6.48
CA VAL A 219 10.55 -9.59 6.02
C VAL A 219 10.99 -10.61 7.07
N TYR A 220 12.15 -10.41 7.71
CA TYR A 220 12.76 -11.41 8.59
C TYR A 220 12.64 -11.12 10.09
N GLU A 221 11.79 -10.16 10.50
CA GLU A 221 11.46 -9.80 11.90
C GLU A 221 12.66 -9.83 12.88
N HIS A 222 13.71 -9.05 12.62
CA HIS A 222 14.89 -9.08 13.50
C HIS A 222 14.68 -8.33 14.82
N GLY A 223 14.43 -9.11 15.87
CA GLY A 223 15.23 -9.03 17.08
C GLY A 223 16.70 -9.40 16.82
N THR A 224 17.61 -9.17 17.78
CA THR A 224 19.04 -9.49 17.62
C THR A 224 19.26 -11.00 17.41
N GLU A 225 20.44 -11.40 16.90
CA GLU A 225 20.82 -12.82 16.70
C GLU A 225 20.64 -13.68 17.97
N GLU A 226 20.82 -13.08 19.15
CA GLU A 226 20.58 -13.70 20.45
C GLU A 226 19.09 -13.96 20.74
N GLU A 227 18.20 -13.07 20.29
CA GLU A 227 16.74 -13.20 20.43
C GLU A 227 16.19 -14.30 19.51
N LEU A 228 16.80 -14.49 18.34
CA LEU A 228 16.47 -15.57 17.42
C LEU A 228 16.90 -16.94 17.95
N ILE A 229 18.09 -17.05 18.58
CA ILE A 229 18.54 -18.28 19.26
C ILE A 229 17.59 -18.61 20.42
N LEU A 230 17.14 -17.61 21.18
CA LEU A 230 16.20 -17.82 22.29
C LEU A 230 14.83 -18.31 21.78
N LYS A 231 14.28 -17.70 20.72
CA LYS A 231 12.98 -18.09 20.14
C LYS A 231 13.02 -19.52 19.59
N TYR A 232 14.09 -19.88 18.88
CA TYR A 232 14.26 -21.23 18.33
C TYR A 232 14.42 -22.29 19.43
N ASN A 233 15.15 -22.00 20.51
CA ASN A 233 15.28 -22.93 21.64
C ASN A 233 13.93 -23.12 22.38
N LEU A 234 13.14 -22.06 22.52
CA LEU A 234 11.80 -22.14 23.13
C LEU A 234 10.83 -22.99 22.28
N GLU A 235 10.89 -22.87 20.95
CA GLU A 235 10.05 -23.66 20.03
C GLU A 235 10.42 -25.16 20.08
N ILE A 236 11.71 -25.49 20.15
CA ILE A 236 12.17 -26.88 20.35
C ILE A 236 11.72 -27.43 21.71
N GLU A 237 11.90 -26.67 22.80
CA GLU A 237 11.46 -27.10 24.13
C GLU A 237 9.94 -27.34 24.19
N GLU A 238 9.13 -26.51 23.51
CA GLU A 238 7.68 -26.72 23.41
C GLU A 238 7.30 -27.97 22.63
N GLU A 239 8.00 -28.30 21.53
CA GLU A 239 7.76 -29.52 20.77
C GLU A 239 8.17 -30.77 21.55
N GLU A 240 9.29 -30.74 22.25
CA GLU A 240 9.75 -31.84 23.12
C GLU A 240 8.77 -32.05 24.30
N LEU A 241 8.27 -30.97 24.91
CA LEU A 241 7.23 -31.03 25.95
C LEU A 241 5.90 -31.58 25.43
N LYS A 242 5.51 -31.25 24.18
CA LYS A 242 4.32 -31.82 23.55
C LYS A 242 4.50 -33.31 23.32
N GLN A 243 5.64 -33.75 22.77
CA GLN A 243 5.92 -35.16 22.53
C GLN A 243 5.99 -35.99 23.83
N SER A 244 6.56 -35.43 24.89
CA SER A 244 6.61 -36.01 26.24
C SER A 244 5.22 -36.22 26.87
N ARG A 245 4.24 -35.36 26.56
CA ARG A 245 2.86 -35.49 27.08
C ARG A 245 2.01 -36.55 26.37
N TYR A 246 2.46 -37.04 25.22
CA TYR A 246 1.76 -38.06 24.43
C TYR A 246 2.51 -39.41 24.40
N ALA A 247 3.57 -39.56 25.20
CA ALA A 247 4.30 -40.81 25.43
C ALA A 247 3.90 -41.43 26.78
#